data_AF-A0A7S3EPI6-F1
#
_entry.id   AF-A0A7S3EPI6-F1
#
_cell.length_a   1.000
_cell.length_b   1.000
_cell.length_c   1.000
_cell.angle_alpha   90.00
_cell.angle_beta   90.00
_cell.angle_gamma   90.00
#
_symmetry.space_group_name_H-M   'P 1'
#
loop_
_entity.id
_entity.type
_entity.pdbx_description
1 polymer ?
#
loop_
_entity_poly.entity_id
_entity_poly.type
_entity_poly.pdbx_seq_one_letter_code
_entity_poly.pdbx_strand_id
1 'polypeptide(L)'
;PRAQVLAALVTLLNDARLAAGMSPMGFLAPFLYHVAEAEPSAFNDVVMGDNACPAGEVAAFCCPESFSAAVGWDPVTGLGSPNYPILLQHALHHGRKGVVAASSLARMYNVDDQLEAKQPSSSWSTKATLSSARIGHYWTVDGAV
;
A
#
# COMPACT_ATOMS: atom_id res chain seq x y z
N PRO A 1 10.37 -3.29 -19.39
CA PRO A 1 10.55 -3.84 -18.02
C PRO A 1 9.47 -3.44 -16.96
N ARG A 2 8.22 -3.12 -17.36
CA ARG A 2 7.14 -2.78 -16.40
C ARG A 2 6.27 -3.99 -15.99
N ALA A 3 6.12 -4.97 -16.87
CA ALA A 3 5.32 -6.17 -16.60
C ALA A 3 5.87 -7.05 -15.47
N GLN A 4 7.20 -7.10 -15.32
CA GLN A 4 7.86 -7.88 -14.26
C GLN A 4 7.52 -7.34 -12.86
N VAL A 5 7.46 -6.01 -12.71
CA VAL A 5 7.11 -5.34 -11.45
C VAL A 5 5.65 -5.62 -11.08
N LEU A 6 4.75 -5.56 -12.06
CA LEU A 6 3.35 -5.90 -11.85
C LEU A 6 3.18 -7.37 -11.43
N ALA A 7 3.90 -8.30 -12.06
CA ALA A 7 3.87 -9.71 -11.67
C ALA A 7 4.33 -9.91 -10.22
N ALA A 8 5.43 -9.25 -9.81
CA ALA A 8 5.90 -9.30 -8.43
C ALA A 8 4.89 -8.71 -7.43
N LEU A 9 4.24 -7.59 -7.76
CA LEU A 9 3.17 -6.99 -6.97
C LEU A 9 2.03 -8.00 -6.72
N VAL A 10 1.59 -8.68 -7.78
CA VAL A 10 0.52 -9.69 -7.68
C VAL A 10 0.93 -10.86 -6.80
N THR A 11 2.18 -11.33 -6.92
CA THR A 11 2.72 -12.37 -6.04
C THR A 11 2.66 -11.95 -4.57
N LEU A 12 3.08 -10.72 -4.24
CA LEU A 12 3.02 -10.20 -2.87
C LEU A 12 1.59 -10.10 -2.32
N LEU A 13 0.64 -9.66 -3.15
CA LEU A 13 -0.77 -9.60 -2.76
C LEU A 13 -1.36 -11.00 -2.53
N ASN A 14 -1.00 -11.97 -3.37
CA ASN A 14 -1.44 -13.35 -3.21
C ASN A 14 -0.83 -14.02 -1.98
N ASP A 15 0.45 -13.78 -1.71
CA ASP A 15 1.13 -14.28 -0.51
C ASP A 15 0.46 -13.79 0.78
N ALA A 16 0.17 -12.49 0.85
CA ALA A 16 -0.55 -11.91 1.99
C ALA A 16 -1.98 -12.48 2.14
N ARG A 17 -2.68 -12.70 1.03
CA ARG A 17 -4.01 -13.35 1.06
C ARG A 17 -3.94 -14.79 1.56
N LEU A 18 -2.96 -15.57 1.11
CA LEU A 18 -2.74 -16.94 1.57
C LEU A 18 -2.38 -16.98 3.05
N ALA A 19 -1.52 -16.07 3.52
CA ALA A 19 -1.19 -15.91 4.95
C ALA A 19 -2.43 -15.56 5.80
N ALA A 20 -3.40 -14.87 5.22
CA ALA A 20 -4.71 -14.59 5.83
C ALA A 20 -5.76 -15.71 5.63
N GLY A 21 -5.38 -16.87 5.08
CA GLY A 21 -6.28 -18.00 4.84
C GLY A 21 -7.27 -17.79 3.69
N MET A 22 -7.03 -16.81 2.83
CA MET A 22 -7.87 -16.49 1.67
C MET A 22 -7.33 -17.15 0.40
N SER A 23 -8.19 -17.35 -0.61
CA SER A 23 -7.74 -17.83 -1.91
C SER A 23 -6.90 -16.77 -2.63
N PRO A 24 -5.96 -17.15 -3.52
CA PRO A 24 -5.24 -16.18 -4.34
C PRO A 24 -6.20 -15.44 -5.28
N MET A 25 -5.76 -14.30 -5.80
CA MET A 25 -6.49 -13.54 -6.81
C MET A 25 -6.39 -14.25 -8.15
N GLY A 26 -7.54 -14.36 -8.82
CA GLY A 26 -7.65 -14.87 -10.18
C GLY A 26 -7.43 -13.75 -11.20
N PHE A 27 -8.39 -13.56 -12.10
CA PHE A 27 -8.37 -12.47 -13.07
C PHE A 27 -8.38 -11.10 -12.34
N LEU A 28 -7.25 -10.39 -12.44
CA LEU A 28 -6.97 -9.21 -11.62
C LEU A 28 -7.61 -7.92 -12.13
N ALA A 29 -7.88 -7.80 -13.43
CA ALA A 29 -8.32 -6.54 -14.01
C ALA A 29 -9.58 -5.96 -13.35
N PRO A 30 -10.67 -6.72 -13.11
CA PRO A 30 -11.86 -6.20 -12.44
C PRO A 30 -11.59 -5.66 -11.05
N PHE A 31 -10.69 -6.31 -10.30
CA PHE A 31 -10.27 -5.84 -8.98
C PHE A 31 -9.57 -4.48 -9.06
N LEU A 32 -8.64 -4.29 -10.00
CA LEU A 32 -7.90 -3.03 -10.12
C LEU A 32 -8.81 -1.85 -10.47
N TYR A 33 -9.72 -2.03 -11.43
CA TYR A 33 -10.67 -0.97 -11.79
C TYR A 33 -11.63 -0.65 -10.66
N HIS A 34 -12.13 -1.67 -9.95
CA HIS A 34 -13.01 -1.44 -8.80
C HIS A 34 -12.32 -0.66 -7.68
N VAL A 35 -11.05 -0.98 -7.40
CA VAL A 35 -10.27 -0.26 -6.38
C VAL A 35 -9.97 1.17 -6.85
N ALA A 36 -9.65 1.38 -8.13
CA ALA A 36 -9.42 2.73 -8.67
C ALA A 36 -10.65 3.64 -8.54
N GLU A 37 -11.84 3.09 -8.73
CA GLU A 37 -13.10 3.83 -8.53
C GLU A 37 -13.37 4.10 -7.03
N ALA A 38 -13.09 3.13 -6.16
CA ALA A 38 -13.37 3.25 -4.73
C ALA A 38 -12.37 4.13 -3.98
N GLU A 39 -11.10 4.11 -4.39
CA GLU A 39 -9.99 4.80 -3.73
C GLU A 39 -8.99 5.28 -4.80
N PRO A 40 -9.16 6.51 -5.34
CA PRO A 40 -8.28 7.04 -6.39
C PRO A 40 -6.80 7.07 -6.00
N SER A 41 -6.49 7.19 -4.71
CA SER A 41 -5.10 7.19 -4.21
C SER A 41 -4.41 5.81 -4.27
N ALA A 42 -5.16 4.75 -4.60
CA ALA A 42 -4.62 3.42 -4.86
C ALA A 42 -3.68 3.37 -6.06
N PHE A 43 -3.72 4.39 -6.93
CA PHE A 43 -2.81 4.56 -8.04
C PHE A 43 -2.25 5.99 -8.06
N ASN A 44 -1.00 6.09 -8.49
CA ASN A 44 -0.36 7.36 -8.79
C ASN A 44 -0.65 7.67 -10.26
N ASP A 45 -1.67 8.50 -10.46
CA ASP A 45 -2.14 8.94 -11.76
C ASP A 45 -1.11 9.85 -12.45
N VAL A 46 -0.86 9.59 -13.74
CA VAL A 46 0.11 10.34 -14.56
C VAL A 46 -0.67 11.26 -15.48
N VAL A 47 -0.69 12.55 -15.14
CA VAL A 47 -1.54 13.53 -15.84
C VAL A 47 -0.80 14.38 -16.88
N MET A 48 0.48 14.12 -17.09
CA MET A 48 1.32 14.86 -18.03
C MET A 48 2.17 13.94 -18.88
N GLY A 49 2.25 14.23 -20.18
CA GLY A 49 3.03 13.49 -21.18
C GLY A 49 2.17 12.95 -22.31
N ASP A 50 2.83 12.28 -23.25
CA ASP A 50 2.22 11.63 -24.40
C ASP A 50 3.00 10.35 -24.77
N ASN A 51 2.46 9.57 -25.71
CA ASN A 51 3.13 8.42 -26.29
C ASN A 51 3.56 8.63 -27.75
N ALA A 52 3.80 9.88 -28.16
CA ALA A 52 4.11 10.23 -29.54
C ALA A 52 5.47 9.66 -29.99
N CYS A 53 6.48 9.72 -29.12
CA CYS A 53 7.84 9.32 -29.44
C CYS A 53 8.22 8.01 -28.72
N PRO A 54 8.92 7.07 -29.37
CA PRO A 54 9.48 5.92 -28.69
C PRO A 54 10.62 6.32 -27.75
N ALA A 55 10.68 5.67 -26.59
CA ALA A 55 11.67 5.99 -25.57
C ALA A 55 13.07 5.52 -25.98
N GLY A 56 14.07 6.40 -25.92
CA GLY A 56 15.49 6.04 -25.93
C GLY A 56 16.21 6.10 -27.27
N GLU A 57 15.55 6.47 -28.37
CA GLU A 57 16.20 6.63 -29.68
C GLU A 57 16.19 8.08 -30.15
N VAL A 58 17.39 8.65 -30.33
CA VAL A 58 17.64 10.05 -30.74
C VAL A 58 17.26 10.34 -32.20
N ALA A 59 16.70 9.37 -32.93
CA ALA A 59 16.34 9.49 -34.34
C ALA A 59 15.03 8.79 -34.72
N ALA A 60 14.13 8.58 -33.75
CA ALA A 60 12.84 7.96 -34.05
C ALA A 60 11.77 9.00 -34.41
N PHE A 61 11.01 8.73 -35.46
CA PHE A 61 9.86 9.53 -35.86
C PHE A 61 8.77 9.47 -34.78
N CYS A 62 8.31 10.63 -34.32
CA CYS A 62 7.19 10.72 -33.40
C CYS A 62 5.87 10.75 -34.18
N CYS A 63 4.90 9.96 -33.75
CA CYS A 63 3.57 9.94 -34.34
C CYS A 63 2.83 11.26 -34.05
N PRO A 64 2.40 12.03 -35.07
CA PRO A 64 1.62 13.25 -34.85
C PRO A 64 0.23 12.96 -34.30
N GLU A 65 -0.32 11.78 -34.60
CA GLU A 65 -1.52 11.23 -33.98
C GLU A 65 -1.09 10.36 -32.79
N SER A 66 -1.15 10.93 -31.59
CA SER A 66 -0.78 10.27 -30.35
C SER A 66 -1.81 10.55 -29.27
N PHE A 67 -1.71 9.81 -28.17
CA PHE A 67 -2.53 10.07 -27.00
C PHE A 67 -1.76 10.89 -25.98
N SER A 68 -2.47 11.79 -25.32
CA SER A 68 -1.97 12.54 -24.17
C SER A 68 -2.47 11.90 -22.87
N ALA A 69 -1.63 11.96 -21.85
CA ALA A 69 -2.00 11.58 -20.49
C ALA A 69 -3.00 12.60 -19.93
N ALA A 70 -3.91 12.14 -19.06
CA ALA A 70 -5.00 12.95 -18.54
C ALA A 70 -5.39 12.47 -17.14
N VAL A 71 -6.27 13.19 -16.46
CA VAL A 71 -6.78 12.78 -15.14
C VAL A 71 -7.60 11.50 -15.27
N GLY A 72 -7.29 10.51 -14.44
CA GLY A 72 -7.98 9.23 -14.35
C GLY A 72 -7.37 8.18 -15.28
N TRP A 73 -8.22 7.34 -15.86
CA TRP A 73 -7.73 6.35 -16.83
C TRP A 73 -7.39 7.03 -18.15
N ASP A 74 -6.20 6.75 -18.67
CA ASP A 74 -5.76 7.25 -19.98
C ASP A 74 -5.08 6.14 -20.82
N PRO A 75 -5.04 6.25 -22.17
CA PRO A 75 -4.43 5.24 -23.03
C PRO A 75 -2.89 5.30 -23.11
N VAL A 76 -2.25 6.22 -22.39
CA VAL A 76 -0.78 6.35 -22.26
C VAL A 76 -0.28 5.54 -21.05
N THR A 77 -0.93 5.66 -19.90
CA THR A 77 -0.50 5.09 -18.61
C THR A 77 -1.54 4.21 -17.91
N GLY A 78 -2.79 4.17 -18.40
CA GLY A 78 -3.88 3.42 -17.81
C GLY A 78 -4.33 4.07 -16.51
N LEU A 79 -4.37 3.30 -15.43
CA LEU A 79 -4.66 3.80 -14.08
C LEU A 79 -3.44 4.49 -13.43
N GLY A 80 -2.27 4.47 -14.07
CA GLY A 80 -1.02 4.94 -13.49
C GLY A 80 -0.28 3.86 -12.68
N SER A 81 0.54 4.28 -11.71
CA SER A 81 1.42 3.38 -10.95
C SER A 81 0.79 2.90 -9.64
N PRO A 82 0.72 1.59 -9.37
CA PRO A 82 0.02 1.04 -8.21
C PRO A 82 0.65 1.43 -6.87
N ASN A 83 -0.18 1.72 -5.88
CA ASN A 83 0.19 1.93 -4.47
C ASN A 83 -0.03 0.64 -3.67
N TYR A 84 1.05 -0.10 -3.39
CA TYR A 84 0.96 -1.43 -2.77
C TYR A 84 0.21 -1.47 -1.43
N PRO A 85 0.51 -0.62 -0.42
CA PRO A 85 -0.22 -0.61 0.84
C PRO A 85 -1.75 -0.54 0.70
N ILE A 86 -2.24 0.33 -0.18
CA ILE A 86 -3.68 0.52 -0.40
C ILE A 86 -4.25 -0.69 -1.13
N LEU A 87 -3.60 -1.15 -2.20
CA LEU A 87 -4.03 -2.35 -2.92
C LEU A 87 -4.07 -3.59 -2.02
N LEU A 88 -3.13 -3.72 -1.08
CA LEU A 88 -3.10 -4.80 -0.10
C LEU A 88 -4.29 -4.75 0.85
N GLN A 89 -4.62 -3.57 1.37
CA GLN A 89 -5.80 -3.37 2.22
C GLN A 89 -7.09 -3.79 1.49
N HIS A 90 -7.26 -3.32 0.25
CA HIS A 90 -8.40 -3.72 -0.57
C HIS A 90 -8.38 -5.20 -0.91
N ALA A 91 -7.21 -5.78 -1.22
CA ALA A 91 -7.07 -7.20 -1.53
C ALA A 91 -7.44 -8.08 -0.33
N LEU A 92 -7.19 -7.67 0.90
CA LEU A 92 -7.57 -8.43 2.09
C LEU A 92 -9.04 -8.28 2.46
N HIS A 93 -9.71 -7.20 2.04
CA HIS A 93 -11.14 -7.02 2.24
C HIS A 93 -11.99 -7.66 1.13
N HIS A 94 -11.48 -7.66 -0.10
CA HIS A 94 -12.19 -8.15 -1.28
C HIS A 94 -12.38 -9.67 -1.25
N GLY A 95 -13.64 -10.12 -1.21
CA GLY A 95 -14.02 -11.53 -1.29
C GLY A 95 -13.93 -12.32 0.03
N ARG A 96 -13.86 -11.66 1.20
CA ARG A 96 -13.97 -12.36 2.50
C ARG A 96 -15.36 -12.98 2.66
N LYS A 97 -15.41 -14.31 2.80
CA LYS A 97 -16.60 -15.05 3.26
C LYS A 97 -16.53 -15.14 4.79
N GLY A 98 -17.22 -14.25 5.49
CA GLY A 98 -17.36 -14.30 6.95
C GLY A 98 -16.68 -13.15 7.71
N VAL A 99 -17.40 -12.62 8.70
CA VAL A 99 -16.97 -11.54 9.58
C VAL A 99 -15.86 -12.06 10.51
N VAL A 100 -14.62 -11.63 10.29
CA VAL A 100 -13.61 -11.65 11.35
C VAL A 100 -13.47 -10.22 11.83
N ALA A 101 -13.68 -10.00 13.13
CA ALA A 101 -13.75 -8.68 13.74
C ALA A 101 -12.51 -7.83 13.40
N ALA A 102 -12.71 -6.53 13.19
CA ALA A 102 -11.66 -5.56 12.83
C ALA A 102 -10.42 -5.61 13.77
N SER A 103 -10.58 -6.09 15.00
CA SER A 103 -9.50 -6.31 15.97
C SER A 103 -8.46 -7.37 15.55
N SER A 104 -8.82 -8.31 14.68
CA SER A 104 -7.91 -9.35 14.17
C SER A 104 -7.03 -8.87 13.02
N LEU A 105 -7.48 -7.88 12.24
CA LEU A 105 -6.70 -7.26 11.16
C LEU A 105 -5.60 -6.35 11.71
N ALA A 106 -5.91 -5.55 12.74
CA ALA A 106 -4.92 -4.74 13.43
C ALA A 106 -3.80 -5.59 14.06
N ARG A 107 -4.12 -6.81 14.50
CA ARG A 107 -3.13 -7.72 15.12
C ARG A 107 -2.22 -8.42 14.11
N MET A 108 -2.63 -8.56 12.85
CA MET A 108 -1.76 -9.08 11.77
C MET A 108 -0.91 -7.99 11.12
N TYR A 109 -1.32 -6.72 11.23
CA TYR A 109 -0.69 -5.57 10.57
C TYR A 109 -0.20 -4.47 11.53
N ASN A 110 0.02 -4.78 12.81
CA ASN A 110 0.65 -3.83 13.72
C ASN A 110 2.08 -3.57 13.22
N VAL A 111 2.26 -2.45 12.52
CA VAL A 111 3.53 -1.95 11.98
C VAL A 111 4.51 -1.53 13.09
N ASP A 112 4.11 -1.63 14.36
CA ASP A 112 4.98 -1.38 15.51
C ASP A 112 6.00 -2.51 15.76
N ASP A 113 5.78 -3.73 15.25
CA ASP A 113 6.70 -4.87 15.45
C ASP A 113 7.93 -4.85 14.51
N GLN A 114 7.99 -3.93 13.54
CA GLN A 114 9.13 -3.82 12.61
C GLN A 114 10.12 -2.70 12.98
N LEU A 115 9.90 -1.98 14.09
CA LEU A 115 10.88 -1.03 14.65
C LEU A 115 11.62 -1.58 15.88
N GLU A 116 11.11 -2.63 16.54
CA GLU A 116 11.72 -3.26 17.71
C GLU A 116 12.57 -4.50 17.36
N ALA A 117 13.14 -4.55 16.15
CA ALA A 117 13.94 -5.70 15.71
C ALA A 117 15.26 -5.31 15.04
N LYS A 118 16.01 -4.36 15.63
CA LYS A 118 17.45 -4.21 15.34
C LYS A 118 18.23 -3.46 16.43
N GLN A 119 18.18 -3.92 17.67
CA GLN A 119 19.21 -3.56 18.65
C GLN A 119 20.45 -4.45 18.40
N PRO A 120 21.63 -3.90 18.08
CA PRO A 120 22.85 -4.70 17.98
C PRO A 120 23.26 -5.21 19.36
N SER A 121 23.60 -6.50 19.41
CA SER A 121 24.06 -7.19 20.60
C SER A 121 25.28 -6.49 21.21
N SER A 122 25.09 -5.83 22.35
CA SER A 122 26.17 -5.55 23.28
C SER A 122 25.63 -5.61 24.71
N SER A 123 26.43 -6.25 25.55
CA SER A 123 26.11 -6.65 26.91
C SER A 123 26.03 -5.44 27.86
N TRP A 124 24.92 -5.29 28.59
CA TRP A 124 24.81 -5.16 30.06
C TRP A 124 23.45 -4.58 30.50
N SER A 125 22.75 -5.34 31.37
CA SER A 125 21.83 -4.95 32.45
C SER A 125 21.02 -3.64 32.35
N THR A 126 19.68 -3.73 32.38
CA THR A 126 18.86 -3.57 33.60
C THR A 126 17.42 -4.05 33.38
N LYS A 127 16.85 -4.76 34.35
CA LYS A 127 15.43 -5.17 34.36
C LYS A 127 14.55 -3.95 34.62
N ALA A 128 13.49 -3.76 33.84
CA ALA A 128 12.34 -2.95 34.24
C ALA A 128 11.05 -3.71 33.88
N THR A 129 10.42 -4.28 34.91
CA THR A 129 9.10 -4.91 34.83
C THR A 129 8.04 -3.81 34.85
N LEU A 130 7.30 -3.60 33.76
CA LEU A 130 6.13 -2.71 33.78
C LEU A 130 4.88 -3.52 34.12
N SER A 131 4.51 -3.44 35.39
CA SER A 131 3.20 -3.81 35.93
C SER A 131 2.19 -2.70 35.60
N SER A 132 1.03 -3.13 35.09
CA SER A 132 -0.20 -2.35 34.91
C SER A 132 -0.53 -1.43 36.08
N ALA A 133 -0.83 -0.16 35.80
CA ALA A 133 -1.74 0.66 36.60
C ALA A 133 -2.27 1.86 35.79
N ARG A 134 -3.59 1.89 35.60
CA ARG A 134 -4.41 3.05 35.26
C ARG A 134 -4.49 4.02 36.46
N ILE A 135 -5.04 5.22 36.22
CA ILE A 135 -5.43 6.35 37.12
C ILE A 135 -4.55 7.57 36.72
N GLY A 136 -5.01 8.75 36.39
CA GLY A 136 -6.28 9.44 36.63
C GLY A 136 -5.94 10.88 37.04
N HIS A 137 -6.35 11.84 36.20
CA HIS A 137 -6.66 13.26 36.46
C HIS A 137 -5.69 14.24 37.19
N TYR A 138 -5.77 15.49 36.70
CA TYR A 138 -5.43 16.80 37.27
C TYR A 138 -3.99 17.32 37.17
N TRP A 139 -3.83 18.41 36.40
CA TRP A 139 -2.92 19.50 36.74
C TRP A 139 -3.68 20.83 36.63
N THR A 140 -4.02 21.40 37.78
CA THR A 140 -4.24 22.83 38.00
C THR A 140 -2.89 23.55 37.91
N VAL A 141 -2.84 24.71 37.25
CA VAL A 141 -1.71 25.65 37.33
C VAL A 141 -2.20 26.92 38.02
N ASP A 142 -1.74 27.13 39.25
CA ASP A 142 -1.76 28.42 39.94
C ASP A 142 -0.38 28.67 40.53
N GLY A 143 0.17 29.86 40.26
CA GLY A 143 0.98 30.59 41.24
C GLY A 143 2.48 30.72 41.02
N ALA A 144 2.85 31.92 40.53
CA ALA A 144 3.94 32.80 41.01
C ALA A 144 5.41 32.31 40.95
N VAL A 145 6.26 33.04 40.21
CA VAL A 145 6.94 34.29 40.63
C VAL A 145 7.13 35.19 39.40
#